data_AF-A0AAU5HPL7-F1
#
_entry.id   AF-A0AAU5HPL7-F1
#
_cell.length_a   1.000
_cell.length_b   1.000
_cell.length_c   1.000
_cell.angle_alpha   90.00
_cell.angle_beta   90.00
_cell.angle_gamma   90.00
#
_symmetry.space_group_name_H-M   'P 1'
#
loop_
_entity.id
_entity.type
_entity.pdbx_description
1 polymer ?
#
loop_
_entity_poly.entity_id
_entity_poly.type
_entity_poly.pdbx_seq_one_letter_code
_entity_poly.pdbx_strand_id
1 'polypeptide(L)'
;MGLTEWAYSLSESLLSDPLPRRWAHSLGVAKRARSLGPILGDDAELLEAAAVLHDIGYSPAIARTGFHPLDGARFLRDQERADERVVRLVAHHSCALLEAEERGLRLELEGEFELERPDLVDALLYCDMTTTPDGTPTTSAERLDEIVHRYGPDTIVGRFIQRAAPEIHTAAKRVEGRLAEVSSEGQPM
;
A
#
# COMPACT_ATOMS: atom_id res chain seq x y z
N MET A 1 2.21 -15.55 -17.68
CA MET A 1 2.86 -14.63 -16.73
C MET A 1 2.12 -14.78 -15.42
N GLY A 2 2.84 -15.02 -14.31
CA GLY A 2 2.22 -15.10 -12.98
C GLY A 2 1.66 -13.75 -12.52
N LEU A 3 0.83 -13.73 -11.47
CA LEU A 3 0.22 -12.48 -10.98
C LEU A 3 1.31 -11.50 -10.51
N THR A 4 2.27 -11.99 -9.73
CA THR A 4 3.41 -11.19 -9.27
C THR A 4 4.29 -10.74 -10.43
N GLU A 5 4.68 -11.65 -11.33
CA GLU A 5 5.50 -11.32 -12.50
C GLU A 5 4.89 -10.20 -13.36
N TRP A 6 3.56 -10.25 -13.59
CA TRP A 6 2.82 -9.19 -14.26
C TRP A 6 2.86 -7.88 -13.48
N ALA A 7 2.57 -7.92 -12.18
CA ALA A 7 2.52 -6.75 -11.33
C ALA A 7 3.87 -6.01 -11.27
N TYR A 8 4.97 -6.75 -11.17
CA TYR A 8 6.32 -6.22 -11.22
C TYR A 8 6.63 -5.56 -12.57
N SER A 9 6.35 -6.24 -13.68
CA SER A 9 6.59 -5.70 -15.02
C SER A 9 5.79 -4.43 -15.29
N LEU A 10 4.52 -4.40 -14.89
CA LEU A 10 3.65 -3.24 -15.05
C LEU A 10 4.15 -2.07 -14.19
N SER A 11 4.41 -2.31 -12.90
CA SER A 11 4.89 -1.26 -12.00
C SER A 11 6.24 -0.70 -12.44
N GLU A 12 7.17 -1.54 -12.89
CA GLU A 12 8.46 -1.11 -13.42
C GLU A 12 8.26 -0.18 -14.63
N SER A 13 7.44 -0.59 -15.60
CA SER A 13 7.17 0.19 -16.82
C SER A 13 6.57 1.58 -16.54
N LEU A 14 5.89 1.74 -15.41
CA LEU A 14 5.19 2.97 -15.03
C LEU A 14 6.00 3.87 -14.10
N LEU A 15 6.95 3.32 -13.33
CA LEU A 15 7.63 4.01 -12.24
C LEU A 15 9.15 4.09 -12.39
N SER A 16 9.84 3.13 -13.03
CA SER A 16 11.31 3.03 -12.99
C SER A 16 11.99 4.30 -13.50
N ASP A 17 11.52 4.80 -14.65
CA ASP A 17 12.11 5.94 -15.35
C ASP A 17 11.56 7.28 -14.83
N PRO A 18 10.23 7.49 -14.74
CA PRO A 18 9.69 8.79 -14.32
C PRO A 18 9.81 9.04 -12.81
N LEU A 19 9.85 7.98 -11.99
CA LEU A 19 9.75 8.05 -10.53
C LEU A 19 10.66 7.01 -9.83
N PRO A 20 11.98 7.01 -10.09
CA PRO A 20 12.90 5.94 -9.65
C PRO A 20 12.90 5.71 -8.13
N ARG A 21 12.73 6.78 -7.33
CA ARG A 21 12.62 6.66 -5.88
C ARG A 21 11.34 5.93 -5.46
N ARG A 22 10.22 6.22 -6.12
CA ARG A 22 8.95 5.54 -5.86
C ARG A 22 8.98 4.09 -6.31
N TRP A 23 9.68 3.80 -7.40
CA TRP A 23 9.95 2.44 -7.81
C TRP A 23 10.72 1.66 -6.72
N ALA A 24 11.79 2.25 -6.18
CA ALA A 24 12.54 1.66 -5.07
C ALA A 24 11.67 1.42 -3.82
N HIS A 25 10.81 2.39 -3.48
CA HIS A 25 9.81 2.23 -2.42
C HIS A 25 8.88 1.03 -2.68
N SER A 26 8.26 0.96 -3.86
CA SER A 26 7.32 -0.12 -4.24
C SER A 26 7.97 -1.50 -4.17
N LEU A 27 9.24 -1.62 -4.59
CA LEU A 27 10.04 -2.84 -4.43
C LEU A 27 10.23 -3.23 -2.95
N GLY A 28 10.50 -2.25 -2.08
CA GLY A 28 10.61 -2.44 -0.64
C GLY A 28 9.30 -2.91 0.00
N VAL A 29 8.18 -2.31 -0.39
CA VAL A 29 6.83 -2.67 0.09
C VAL A 29 6.49 -4.10 -0.34
N ALA A 30 6.76 -4.48 -1.58
CA ALA A 30 6.56 -5.84 -2.07
C ALA A 30 7.47 -6.86 -1.37
N LYS A 31 8.73 -6.50 -1.08
CA LYS A 31 9.61 -7.33 -0.25
C LYS A 31 9.07 -7.53 1.16
N ARG A 32 8.44 -6.50 1.75
CA ARG A 32 7.78 -6.62 3.05
C ARG A 32 6.55 -7.53 2.95
N ALA A 33 5.73 -7.39 1.91
CA ALA A 33 4.58 -8.26 1.67
C ALA A 33 4.97 -9.74 1.58
N ARG A 34 6.07 -10.07 0.88
CA ARG A 34 6.62 -11.43 0.87
C ARG A 34 6.93 -11.99 2.25
N SER A 35 7.42 -11.16 3.17
CA SER A 35 7.73 -11.60 4.53
C SER A 35 6.50 -11.98 5.34
N LEU A 36 5.30 -11.59 4.90
CA LEU A 36 4.03 -11.91 5.56
C LEU A 36 3.43 -13.24 5.09
N GLY A 37 4.07 -13.95 4.16
CA GLY A 37 3.60 -15.25 3.65
C GLY A 37 3.11 -16.23 4.74
N PRO A 38 3.83 -16.43 5.86
CA PRO A 38 3.42 -17.36 6.91
C PRO A 38 2.05 -17.06 7.56
N ILE A 39 1.62 -15.79 7.57
CA ILE A 39 0.34 -15.40 8.18
C ILE A 39 -0.78 -15.20 7.14
N LEU A 40 -0.44 -15.19 5.85
CA LEU A 40 -1.39 -14.92 4.75
C LEU A 40 -1.74 -16.16 3.93
N GLY A 41 -0.93 -17.22 3.97
CA GLY A 41 -1.18 -18.44 3.21
C GLY A 41 -1.37 -18.16 1.72
N ASP A 42 -2.50 -18.59 1.16
CA ASP A 42 -2.82 -18.49 -0.27
C ASP A 42 -2.94 -17.03 -0.77
N ASP A 43 -3.19 -16.06 0.13
CA ASP A 43 -3.30 -14.65 -0.24
C ASP A 43 -1.93 -13.93 -0.30
N ALA A 44 -0.82 -14.62 -0.05
CA ALA A 44 0.52 -14.01 -0.06
C ALA A 44 0.89 -13.43 -1.43
N GLU A 45 0.59 -14.16 -2.53
CA GLU A 45 0.89 -13.70 -3.89
C GLU A 45 0.04 -12.48 -4.27
N LEU A 46 -1.24 -12.47 -3.86
CA LEU A 46 -2.16 -11.36 -4.06
C LEU A 46 -1.65 -10.09 -3.37
N LEU A 47 -1.21 -10.21 -2.11
CA LEU A 47 -0.70 -9.06 -1.37
C LEU A 47 0.59 -8.53 -1.98
N GLU A 48 1.51 -9.40 -2.41
CA GLU A 48 2.76 -8.97 -3.06
C GLU A 48 2.49 -8.20 -4.35
N ALA A 49 1.53 -8.67 -5.16
CA ALA A 49 1.10 -7.97 -6.37
C ALA A 49 0.50 -6.59 -6.05
N ALA A 50 -0.41 -6.51 -5.09
CA ALA A 50 -0.97 -5.22 -4.66
C ALA A 50 0.11 -4.29 -4.09
N ALA A 51 1.07 -4.83 -3.34
CA ALA A 51 2.17 -4.08 -2.74
C ALA A 51 3.09 -3.43 -3.77
N VAL A 52 3.45 -4.13 -4.86
CA VAL A 52 4.27 -3.50 -5.90
C VAL A 52 3.45 -2.50 -6.75
N LEU A 53 2.13 -2.68 -6.85
CA LEU A 53 1.24 -1.83 -7.65
C LEU A 53 0.65 -0.61 -6.91
N HIS A 54 0.71 -0.56 -5.57
CA HIS A 54 -0.08 0.41 -4.78
C HIS A 54 0.15 1.87 -5.21
N ASP A 55 1.38 2.18 -5.63
CA ASP A 55 1.84 3.54 -5.88
C ASP A 55 1.85 3.93 -7.39
N ILE A 56 1.34 3.06 -8.27
CA ILE A 56 1.40 3.30 -9.73
C ILE A 56 0.55 4.51 -10.16
N GLY A 57 -0.45 4.89 -9.37
CA GLY A 57 -1.29 6.05 -9.65
C GLY A 57 -0.54 7.39 -9.63
N TYR A 58 0.69 7.40 -9.11
CA TYR A 58 1.58 8.57 -9.24
C TYR A 58 2.22 8.71 -10.62
N SER A 59 2.24 7.65 -11.43
CA SER A 59 2.85 7.70 -12.76
C SER A 59 2.22 8.83 -13.60
N PRO A 60 3.00 9.69 -14.26
CA PRO A 60 2.47 10.75 -15.11
C PRO A 60 1.55 10.23 -16.23
N ALA A 61 1.72 8.97 -16.66
CA ALA A 61 0.84 8.34 -17.64
C ALA A 61 -0.57 8.08 -17.09
N ILE A 62 -0.70 7.85 -15.79
CA ILE A 62 -1.92 7.41 -15.11
C ILE A 62 -2.59 8.53 -14.31
N ALA A 63 -1.84 9.40 -13.67
CA ALA A 63 -2.37 10.45 -12.80
C ALA A 63 -3.43 11.30 -13.52
N ARG A 64 -4.62 11.46 -12.92
CA ARG A 64 -5.75 12.25 -13.45
C ARG A 64 -6.34 13.16 -12.40
N THR A 65 -6.62 12.63 -11.21
CA THR A 65 -7.21 13.39 -10.09
C THR A 65 -6.14 13.98 -9.17
N GLY A 66 -4.91 13.48 -9.25
CA GLY A 66 -3.84 13.81 -8.31
C GLY A 66 -3.97 13.06 -6.99
N PHE A 67 -4.83 12.03 -6.93
CA PHE A 67 -5.01 11.12 -5.82
C PHE A 67 -4.68 9.69 -6.29
N HIS A 68 -3.45 9.27 -6.01
CA HIS A 68 -2.87 8.04 -6.56
C HIS A 68 -3.64 6.73 -6.25
N PRO A 69 -4.31 6.52 -5.10
CA PRO A 69 -5.04 5.28 -4.87
C PRO A 69 -6.21 5.17 -5.85
N LEU A 70 -6.96 6.25 -6.07
CA LEU A 70 -8.08 6.31 -7.00
C LEU A 70 -7.62 6.20 -8.46
N ASP A 71 -6.59 6.96 -8.85
CA ASP A 71 -6.07 6.95 -10.21
C ASP A 71 -5.47 5.57 -10.58
N GLY A 72 -4.72 4.96 -9.65
CA GLY A 72 -4.15 3.63 -9.83
C GLY A 72 -5.21 2.55 -9.91
N ALA A 73 -6.20 2.55 -9.01
CA ALA A 73 -7.27 1.56 -9.01
C ALA A 73 -8.13 1.62 -10.29
N ARG A 74 -8.48 2.82 -10.76
CA ARG A 74 -9.19 3.00 -12.03
C ARG A 74 -8.39 2.49 -13.23
N PHE A 75 -7.10 2.79 -13.28
CA PHE A 75 -6.23 2.29 -14.34
C PHE A 75 -6.17 0.76 -14.36
N LEU A 76 -5.98 0.14 -13.19
CA LEU A 76 -5.95 -1.32 -13.06
C LEU A 76 -7.28 -1.97 -13.45
N ARG A 77 -8.42 -1.37 -13.06
CA ARG A 77 -9.75 -1.85 -13.42
C ARG A 77 -10.02 -1.73 -14.92
N ASP A 78 -9.79 -0.54 -15.48
CA ASP A 78 -10.32 -0.17 -16.79
C ASP A 78 -9.38 -0.52 -17.95
N GLN A 79 -8.07 -0.38 -17.75
CA GLN A 79 -7.06 -0.61 -18.79
C GLN A 79 -6.45 -2.01 -18.69
N GLU A 80 -6.02 -2.41 -17.49
CA GLU A 80 -5.35 -3.68 -17.27
C GLU A 80 -6.33 -4.84 -17.04
N ARG A 81 -7.57 -4.54 -16.63
CA ARG A 81 -8.58 -5.54 -16.22
C ARG A 81 -8.03 -6.51 -15.18
N ALA A 82 -7.33 -5.94 -14.20
CA ALA A 82 -6.69 -6.67 -13.12
C ALA A 82 -7.70 -7.40 -12.23
N ASP A 83 -7.21 -8.34 -11.43
CA ASP A 83 -7.98 -8.98 -10.37
C ASP A 83 -8.61 -7.92 -9.44
N GLU A 84 -9.92 -8.02 -9.22
CA GLU A 84 -10.69 -7.04 -8.46
C GLU A 84 -10.15 -6.87 -7.03
N ARG A 85 -9.62 -7.94 -6.42
CA ARG A 85 -9.05 -7.89 -5.07
C ARG A 85 -7.78 -7.04 -5.02
N VAL A 86 -6.94 -7.11 -6.05
CA VAL A 86 -5.79 -6.21 -6.21
C VAL A 86 -6.26 -4.77 -6.35
N VAL A 87 -7.27 -4.54 -7.20
CA VAL A 87 -7.84 -3.21 -7.43
C VAL A 87 -8.37 -2.61 -6.12
N ARG A 88 -9.12 -3.37 -5.32
CA ARG A 88 -9.65 -2.94 -4.02
C ARG A 88 -8.54 -2.59 -3.03
N LEU A 89 -7.48 -3.40 -2.97
CA LEU A 89 -6.32 -3.12 -2.12
C LEU A 89 -5.60 -1.85 -2.56
N VAL A 90 -5.38 -1.65 -3.86
CA VAL A 90 -4.76 -0.42 -4.41
C VAL A 90 -5.67 0.80 -4.19
N ALA A 91 -6.99 0.67 -4.28
CA ALA A 91 -7.90 1.78 -4.06
C ALA A 91 -7.87 2.30 -2.61
N HIS A 92 -7.70 1.37 -1.64
CA HIS A 92 -7.89 1.65 -0.22
C HIS A 92 -6.61 1.62 0.62
N HIS A 93 -5.44 1.49 0.00
CA HIS A 93 -4.17 1.40 0.72
C HIS A 93 -3.90 2.66 1.57
N SER A 94 -3.10 2.49 2.63
CA SER A 94 -2.56 3.60 3.43
C SER A 94 -3.60 4.58 3.98
N CYS A 95 -4.76 4.03 4.38
CA CYS A 95 -5.90 4.79 4.89
C CYS A 95 -6.45 5.81 3.86
N ALA A 96 -6.43 5.46 2.58
CA ALA A 96 -6.85 6.30 1.45
C ALA A 96 -8.19 7.03 1.66
N LEU A 97 -9.16 6.44 2.37
CA LEU A 97 -10.44 7.10 2.68
C LEU A 97 -10.29 8.41 3.46
N LEU A 98 -9.29 8.52 4.35
CA LEU A 98 -9.01 9.75 5.09
C LEU A 98 -8.39 10.82 4.19
N GLU A 99 -7.47 10.43 3.30
CA GLU A 99 -6.90 11.36 2.32
C GLU A 99 -7.95 11.79 1.28
N ALA A 100 -8.81 10.86 0.84
CA ALA A 100 -9.90 11.13 -0.08
C ALA A 100 -10.88 12.15 0.52
N GLU A 101 -11.13 12.11 1.83
CA GLU A 101 -11.94 13.11 2.53
C GLU A 101 -11.31 14.51 2.47
N GLU A 102 -10.01 14.63 2.77
CA GLU A 102 -9.26 15.90 2.66
C GLU A 102 -9.25 16.47 1.23
N ARG A 103 -9.44 15.61 0.23
CA ARG A 103 -9.48 15.95 -1.20
C ARG A 103 -10.90 16.16 -1.74
N GLY A 104 -11.94 15.86 -0.97
CA GLY A 104 -13.32 15.88 -1.45
C GLY A 104 -13.69 14.73 -2.40
N LEU A 105 -12.90 13.65 -2.43
CA LEU A 105 -13.04 12.47 -3.31
C LEU A 105 -13.55 11.22 -2.58
N ARG A 106 -13.92 11.32 -1.29
CA ARG A 106 -14.33 10.16 -0.49
C ARG A 106 -15.51 9.38 -1.10
N LEU A 107 -16.58 10.09 -1.48
CA LEU A 107 -17.77 9.45 -2.06
C LEU A 107 -17.48 8.77 -3.40
N GLU A 108 -16.55 9.31 -4.17
CA GLU A 108 -16.11 8.75 -5.45
C GLU A 108 -15.32 7.45 -5.22
N LEU A 109 -14.38 7.46 -4.27
CA LEU A 109 -13.61 6.27 -3.91
C LEU A 109 -14.51 5.15 -3.34
N GLU A 110 -15.37 5.47 -2.37
CA GLU A 110 -16.29 4.51 -1.74
C GLU A 110 -17.36 3.99 -2.72
N GLY A 111 -17.81 4.83 -3.65
CA GLY A 111 -18.81 4.46 -4.64
C GLY A 111 -18.28 3.55 -5.75
N GLU A 112 -16.97 3.57 -6.02
CA GLU A 112 -16.36 2.79 -7.10
C GLU A 112 -15.67 1.52 -6.65
N PHE A 113 -15.18 1.47 -5.41
CA PHE A 113 -14.35 0.36 -4.93
C PHE A 113 -14.80 -0.08 -3.54
N GLU A 114 -15.18 -1.35 -3.42
CA GLU A 114 -15.44 -1.96 -2.12
C GLU A 114 -14.15 -2.12 -1.32
N LEU A 115 -14.26 -2.13 0.01
CA LEU A 115 -13.14 -2.50 0.88
C LEU A 115 -12.85 -4.00 0.75
N GLU A 116 -11.57 -4.35 0.75
CA GLU A 116 -11.12 -5.73 0.88
C GLU A 116 -11.12 -6.17 2.35
N ARG A 117 -10.96 -7.48 2.60
CA ARG A 117 -10.89 -8.05 3.95
C ARG A 117 -9.89 -7.29 4.84
N PRO A 118 -10.27 -6.97 6.10
CA PRO A 118 -9.43 -6.17 6.99
C PRO A 118 -8.01 -6.71 7.20
N ASP A 119 -7.82 -8.03 7.19
CA ASP A 119 -6.52 -8.67 7.38
C ASP A 119 -5.52 -8.35 6.25
N LEU A 120 -6.00 -8.16 5.02
CA LEU A 120 -5.17 -7.80 3.87
C LEU A 120 -4.95 -6.29 3.78
N VAL A 121 -5.95 -5.49 4.15
CA VAL A 121 -5.81 -4.03 4.28
C VAL A 121 -4.74 -3.70 5.33
N ASP A 122 -4.79 -4.34 6.49
CA ASP A 122 -3.76 -4.21 7.53
C ASP A 122 -2.38 -4.62 7.04
N ALA A 123 -2.30 -5.71 6.29
CA ALA A 123 -1.04 -6.22 5.77
C ALA A 123 -0.41 -5.25 4.78
N LEU A 124 -1.19 -4.69 3.83
CA LEU A 124 -0.68 -3.69 2.87
C LEU A 124 -0.31 -2.38 3.57
N LEU A 125 -1.15 -1.92 4.50
CA LEU A 125 -0.89 -0.75 5.33
C LEU A 125 0.42 -0.89 6.12
N TYR A 126 0.63 -2.05 6.75
CA TYR A 126 1.89 -2.36 7.44
C TYR A 126 3.07 -2.35 6.47
N CYS A 127 2.91 -2.91 5.27
CA CYS A 127 4.00 -3.00 4.30
C CYS A 127 4.47 -1.61 3.82
N ASP A 128 3.55 -0.71 3.48
CA ASP A 128 3.89 0.67 3.09
C ASP A 128 4.45 1.44 4.28
N MET A 129 3.74 1.42 5.42
CA MET A 129 4.10 2.22 6.58
C MET A 129 5.33 1.70 7.36
N THR A 130 5.95 0.59 6.94
CA THR A 130 7.23 0.10 7.48
C THR A 130 8.34 0.03 6.42
N THR A 131 8.17 0.79 5.34
CA THR A 131 9.12 0.92 4.23
C THR A 131 9.40 2.39 3.94
N THR A 132 10.68 2.76 3.88
CA THR A 132 11.11 4.14 3.57
C THR A 132 10.86 4.49 2.09
N PRO A 133 10.96 5.77 1.70
CA PRO A 133 10.93 6.16 0.29
C PRO A 133 12.01 5.49 -0.58
N ASP A 134 13.08 4.97 0.01
CA ASP A 134 14.19 4.34 -0.70
C ASP A 134 14.11 2.79 -0.64
N GLY A 135 12.97 2.25 -0.18
CA GLY A 135 12.69 0.81 -0.16
C GLY A 135 13.31 0.05 1.01
N THR A 136 13.84 0.76 2.02
CA THR A 136 14.47 0.13 3.19
C THR A 136 13.47 -0.07 4.34
N PRO A 137 13.67 -1.08 5.21
CA PRO A 137 12.87 -1.26 6.42
C PRO A 137 12.93 -0.05 7.37
N THR A 138 11.80 0.30 7.97
CA THR A 138 11.67 1.29 9.06
C THR A 138 10.50 0.91 9.98
N THR A 139 10.27 1.68 11.04
CA THR A 139 9.09 1.55 11.91
C THR A 139 7.95 2.46 11.44
N SER A 140 6.71 2.14 11.83
CA SER A 140 5.56 2.99 11.52
C SER A 140 5.65 4.39 12.15
N ALA A 141 6.30 4.51 13.31
CA ALA A 141 6.54 5.81 13.94
C ALA A 141 7.53 6.67 13.14
N GLU A 142 8.70 6.13 12.81
CA GLU A 142 9.70 6.83 12.00
C GLU A 142 9.17 7.20 10.62
N ARG A 143 8.37 6.32 10.01
CA ARG A 143 7.74 6.57 8.70
C ARG A 143 6.73 7.72 8.75
N LEU A 144 5.90 7.78 9.80
CA LEU A 144 4.96 8.87 10.01
C LEU A 144 5.68 10.21 10.22
N ASP A 145 6.69 10.22 11.08
CA ASP A 145 7.50 11.41 11.35
C ASP A 145 8.20 11.90 10.08
N GLU A 146 8.74 10.99 9.26
CA GLU A 146 9.32 11.31 7.97
C GLU A 146 8.31 11.93 7.00
N ILE A 147 7.10 11.37 6.89
CA ILE A 147 6.07 11.89 5.99
C ILE A 147 5.66 13.30 6.42
N VAL A 148 5.40 13.52 7.71
CA VAL A 148 5.04 14.84 8.24
C VAL A 148 6.18 15.84 8.03
N HIS A 149 7.43 15.46 8.25
CA HIS A 149 8.59 16.31 8.00
C HIS A 149 8.76 16.67 6.52
N ARG A 150 8.58 15.69 5.62
CA ARG A 150 8.78 15.87 4.17
C ARG A 150 7.71 16.73 3.52
N TYR A 151 6.44 16.56 3.88
CA TYR A 151 5.34 17.29 3.26
C TYR A 151 4.93 18.55 4.04
N GLY A 152 5.17 18.58 5.34
CA GLY A 152 4.69 19.63 6.25
C GLY A 152 3.30 19.31 6.80
N PRO A 153 3.03 19.66 8.07
CA PRO A 153 1.84 19.21 8.81
C PRO A 153 0.52 19.76 8.27
N ASP A 154 0.56 20.93 7.64
CA ASP A 154 -0.65 21.63 7.16
C ASP A 154 -1.03 21.26 5.72
N THR A 155 -0.25 20.44 5.03
CA THR A 155 -0.61 19.94 3.69
C THR A 155 -1.71 18.88 3.76
N ILE A 156 -2.35 18.57 2.63
CA ILE A 156 -3.32 17.45 2.56
C ILE A 156 -2.69 16.16 3.11
N VAL A 157 -1.46 15.85 2.67
CA VAL A 157 -0.71 14.67 3.12
C VAL A 157 -0.44 14.75 4.62
N GLY A 158 0.07 15.89 5.11
CA GLY A 158 0.35 16.11 6.53
C GLY A 158 -0.89 15.96 7.43
N ARG A 159 -2.03 16.53 7.03
CA ARG A 159 -3.25 16.46 7.84
C ARG A 159 -3.84 15.06 7.89
N PHE A 160 -3.98 14.38 6.75
CA PHE A 160 -4.56 13.03 6.76
C PHE A 160 -3.66 12.04 7.49
N ILE A 161 -2.34 12.11 7.29
CA ILE A 161 -1.45 11.10 7.86
C ILE A 161 -1.39 11.19 9.39
N GLN A 162 -1.47 12.41 9.94
CA GLN A 162 -1.59 12.63 11.38
C GLN A 162 -2.92 12.09 11.93
N ARG A 163 -4.02 12.24 11.17
CA ARG A 163 -5.33 11.63 11.51
C ARG A 163 -5.29 10.10 11.43
N ALA A 164 -4.52 9.54 10.49
CA ALA A 164 -4.40 8.10 10.26
C ALA A 164 -3.45 7.38 11.25
N ALA A 165 -2.58 8.13 11.95
CA ALA A 165 -1.54 7.58 12.81
C ALA A 165 -2.03 6.51 13.81
N PRO A 166 -3.14 6.67 14.54
CA PRO A 166 -3.64 5.64 15.45
C PRO A 166 -3.97 4.32 14.75
N GLU A 167 -4.57 4.37 13.56
CA GLU A 167 -4.92 3.18 12.77
C GLU A 167 -3.66 2.50 12.23
N ILE A 168 -2.73 3.29 11.68
CA ILE A 168 -1.43 2.80 11.18
C ILE A 168 -0.67 2.03 12.26
N HIS A 169 -0.57 2.58 13.47
CA HIS A 169 0.09 1.90 14.58
C HIS A 169 -0.65 0.65 15.04
N THR A 170 -1.98 0.67 15.02
CA THR A 170 -2.78 -0.47 15.47
C THR A 170 -2.70 -1.62 14.46
N ALA A 171 -2.82 -1.33 13.17
CA ALA A 171 -2.62 -2.31 12.10
C ALA A 171 -1.22 -2.92 12.15
N ALA A 172 -0.18 -2.10 12.35
CA ALA A 172 1.19 -2.61 12.49
C ALA A 172 1.33 -3.60 13.65
N LYS A 173 0.77 -3.27 14.82
CA LYS A 173 0.76 -4.17 15.98
C LYS A 173 -0.02 -5.47 15.72
N ARG A 174 -1.14 -5.42 15.01
CA ARG A 174 -1.93 -6.61 14.64
C ARG A 174 -1.12 -7.55 13.75
N VAL A 175 -0.43 -7.01 12.74
CA VAL A 175 0.43 -7.80 11.83
C VAL A 175 1.64 -8.38 12.57
N GLU A 176 2.32 -7.57 13.39
CA GLU A 176 3.46 -8.02 14.19
C GLU A 176 3.07 -9.12 15.20
N GLY A 177 1.91 -9.00 15.84
CA GLY A 177 1.38 -10.02 16.75
C GLY A 177 1.18 -11.37 16.06
N ARG A 178 0.53 -11.38 14.89
CA ARG A 178 0.33 -12.61 14.09
C ARG A 178 1.66 -13.25 13.68
N LEU A 179 2.65 -12.46 13.29
CA LEU A 179 3.99 -12.97 12.94
C LEU A 179 4.68 -13.60 14.15
N ALA A 180 4.54 -13.01 15.34
CA ALA A 180 5.12 -13.53 16.58
C ALA A 180 4.45 -14.85 17.00
N GLU A 181 3.13 -14.98 16.85
CA GLU A 181 2.37 -16.20 17.11
C GLU A 181 2.90 -17.37 16.25
N VAL A 182 2.98 -17.19 14.94
CA VAL A 182 3.51 -18.22 14.02
C VAL A 182 4.98 -18.56 14.32
N SER A 183 5.78 -17.57 14.71
CA SER A 183 7.19 -17.80 15.09
C SER A 183 7.31 -18.62 16.38
N SER A 184 6.38 -18.44 17.32
CA SER A 184 6.34 -19.19 18.58
C SER A 184 5.82 -20.63 18.41
N GLU A 185 4.90 -20.85 17.46
CA GLU A 185 4.37 -22.18 17.13
C GLU A 185 5.39 -23.06 16.37
N GLY A 186 6.33 -22.44 15.67
CA GLY A 186 7.40 -23.11 14.93
C GLY A 186 8.63 -23.52 15.74
N GLN A 187 8.68 -23.22 17.05
CA GLN A 187 9.84 -23.51 17.90
C GLN A 187 9.60 -24.80 18.70
N PRO A 188 10.31 -25.91 18.42
CA PRO A 188 10.14 -27.14 19.19
C PRO A 188 10.65 -26.93 20.62
N MET A 189 9.85 -27.38 21.60
CA MET A 189 10.26 -27.57 23.00
C MET A 189 11.44 -28.55 23.11
#